data_AF-A0A959X6D4-F1
#
_entry.id   AF-A0A959X6D4-F1
#
_cell.length_a   1.000
_cell.length_b   1.000
_cell.length_c   1.000
_cell.angle_alpha   90.00
_cell.angle_beta   90.00
_cell.angle_gamma   90.00
#
_symmetry.space_group_name_H-M   'P 1'
#
loop_
_entity.id
_entity.type
_entity.pdbx_description
1 polymer ?
#
loop_
_entity_poly.entity_id
_entity_poly.type
_entity_poly.pdbx_seq_one_letter_code
_entity_poly.pdbx_strand_id
1 'polypeptide(L)'
;MSAGEPLRPRRGWQPDEDPDDPVVSDDTPEPAPSPARRGALADPPEDADGGADAPRGDAPQDDVAEPTANPFARPGSEAATQAAPPVPVLPLSDTPIPAPVFPRSSGEFADSPSPAPRRSALSSTTPVEAEPVAAAPHWFREHRRTLLAWGVGGLALALIVAVVVSLVVRGGRTTAPPSESPTPSATQTAVPDAASAADLVTVADLEGVAEGAWAVTGTSHTAAEHDGRVACFQTNEDAANPTFSVQRTLATSEKDPVAALHRIDAFANEAVASMAFEERVAVLSACSEVPAQLQGANEVAGLAPEAFQLTVLFQEEKDRYHTVLLTRSGAVLQVLDVTQVGSPVDPETLAAALTRPQTQLSERQGEPAPQGVTVSPAELPAVAPEGWLIPSDLPRIRAGIGRWNMTPPGQLKSTGMGCESMTLVSEPGPKERAQATYLMTQDDEAPDTFGIDEMRFTFSKKKTAGAFVKKLGNALKSCKDRSPGANVQEQEEVETETADGKATSRLFVINMATSDTKSVTYQLIVSQVNKTVTYSLITVADDYRFADEQLADLAARTAIRAAQG
;
A
#
# COMPACT_ATOMS: atom_id res chain seq x y z
N MET A 1 -5.63 -29.91 -33.21
CA MET A 1 -5.25 -30.45 -34.54
C MET A 1 -4.65 -29.28 -35.30
N SER A 2 -3.32 -29.13 -35.39
CA SER A 2 -2.39 -29.84 -36.28
C SER A 2 -2.47 -29.28 -37.71
N ALA A 3 -1.52 -28.46 -38.19
CA ALA A 3 -0.13 -28.74 -38.59
C ALA A 3 -0.01 -29.33 -40.03
N GLY A 4 1.02 -29.01 -40.84
CA GLY A 4 2.22 -28.20 -40.56
C GLY A 4 3.10 -27.91 -41.80
N GLU A 5 4.41 -27.74 -41.56
CA GLU A 5 5.48 -27.29 -42.47
C GLU A 5 5.97 -28.36 -43.49
N PRO A 6 6.80 -28.04 -44.52
CA PRO A 6 8.27 -28.01 -44.34
C PRO A 6 9.07 -27.02 -45.25
N LEU A 7 10.42 -27.04 -45.14
CA LEU A 7 11.37 -26.00 -45.59
C LEU A 7 12.65 -26.53 -46.33
N ARG A 8 13.49 -25.60 -46.84
CA ARG A 8 14.97 -25.69 -47.14
C ARG A 8 15.45 -26.52 -48.37
N PRO A 9 16.76 -26.47 -48.79
CA PRO A 9 17.83 -25.44 -48.65
C PRO A 9 18.70 -25.18 -49.94
N ARG A 10 19.69 -24.25 -49.87
CA ARG A 10 20.94 -24.23 -50.69
C ARG A 10 22.18 -23.75 -49.86
N ARG A 11 23.41 -23.89 -50.39
CA ARG A 11 24.73 -23.75 -49.68
C ARG A 11 25.87 -23.20 -50.58
N GLY A 12 26.96 -22.69 -49.97
CA GLY A 12 28.28 -22.37 -50.59
C GLY A 12 28.57 -20.87 -50.81
N TRP A 13 29.80 -20.34 -50.78
CA TRP A 13 31.16 -20.93 -50.60
C TRP A 13 32.18 -19.87 -50.06
N GLN A 14 33.48 -20.18 -49.94
CA GLN A 14 34.62 -19.42 -49.32
C GLN A 14 35.94 -19.72 -50.12
N PRO A 15 37.19 -19.30 -49.75
CA PRO A 15 37.68 -18.23 -48.83
C PRO A 15 38.32 -17.00 -49.57
N ASP A 16 39.61 -16.55 -49.59
CA ASP A 16 40.95 -16.94 -49.06
C ASP A 16 42.05 -15.80 -49.21
N GLU A 17 43.29 -16.03 -48.72
CA GLU A 17 44.63 -15.35 -48.94
C GLU A 17 45.11 -14.04 -48.21
N ASP A 18 46.30 -14.18 -47.55
CA ASP A 18 47.38 -13.20 -47.18
C ASP A 18 48.49 -13.24 -48.28
N PRO A 19 49.58 -12.38 -48.36
CA PRO A 19 50.36 -11.73 -47.27
C PRO A 19 51.02 -10.35 -47.57
N ASP A 20 51.84 -9.82 -46.64
CA ASP A 20 53.19 -9.22 -46.92
C ASP A 20 53.97 -8.84 -45.63
N ASP A 21 55.27 -9.16 -45.53
CA ASP A 21 56.20 -8.73 -44.43
C ASP A 21 57.69 -8.96 -44.79
N PRO A 22 58.61 -7.99 -44.57
CA PRO A 22 60.04 -8.32 -44.44
C PRO A 22 60.91 -7.49 -43.45
N VAL A 23 61.50 -8.22 -42.49
CA VAL A 23 62.94 -8.15 -42.06
C VAL A 23 63.45 -6.95 -41.22
N VAL A 24 63.39 -7.13 -39.89
CA VAL A 24 64.49 -7.20 -38.89
C VAL A 24 65.81 -6.41 -39.12
N SER A 25 66.26 -5.71 -38.07
CA SER A 25 67.67 -5.60 -37.66
C SER A 25 67.77 -5.38 -36.14
N ASP A 26 68.70 -6.10 -35.49
CA ASP A 26 68.87 -6.15 -34.03
C ASP A 26 69.94 -5.16 -33.51
N ASP A 27 69.80 -4.72 -32.25
CA ASP A 27 70.95 -4.46 -31.36
C ASP A 27 70.49 -4.35 -29.88
N THR A 28 71.11 -5.09 -28.95
CA THR A 28 70.73 -5.12 -27.52
C THR A 28 71.91 -5.47 -26.60
N PRO A 29 72.09 -4.77 -25.45
CA PRO A 29 72.95 -5.22 -24.35
C PRO A 29 72.16 -5.82 -23.16
N GLU A 30 72.51 -7.06 -22.81
CA GLU A 30 72.10 -7.88 -21.65
C GLU A 30 72.91 -7.55 -20.34
N PRO A 31 72.75 -8.24 -19.18
CA PRO A 31 71.61 -8.99 -18.59
C PRO A 31 71.40 -8.78 -17.05
N ALA A 32 70.55 -9.63 -16.44
CA ALA A 32 70.12 -9.76 -15.03
C ALA A 32 71.22 -10.10 -13.97
N PRO A 33 70.88 -10.24 -12.65
CA PRO A 33 70.54 -11.59 -12.14
C PRO A 33 69.57 -11.72 -10.91
N SER A 34 68.64 -12.69 -11.00
CA SER A 34 68.32 -13.84 -10.11
C SER A 34 68.22 -13.78 -8.54
N PRO A 35 67.58 -14.78 -7.86
CA PRO A 35 67.05 -14.63 -6.49
C PRO A 35 67.51 -15.66 -5.39
N ALA A 36 67.00 -15.44 -4.16
CA ALA A 36 66.65 -16.40 -3.08
C ALA A 36 67.70 -17.04 -2.11
N ARG A 37 67.44 -16.89 -0.78
CA ARG A 37 67.65 -17.81 0.39
C ARG A 37 67.11 -17.14 1.68
N ARG A 38 66.41 -17.77 2.65
CA ARG A 38 66.72 -18.88 3.61
C ARG A 38 67.73 -18.45 4.70
N GLY A 39 67.59 -18.68 6.02
CA GLY A 39 66.64 -19.44 6.88
C GLY A 39 67.43 -20.27 7.96
N ALA A 40 66.91 -20.79 9.08
CA ALA A 40 65.60 -20.77 9.79
C ALA A 40 65.74 -21.46 11.19
N LEU A 41 64.83 -21.22 12.17
CA LEU A 41 64.76 -21.84 13.53
C LEU A 41 63.27 -21.91 13.98
N ALA A 42 62.67 -23.07 14.33
CA ALA A 42 62.76 -23.88 15.58
C ALA A 42 61.77 -23.37 16.68
N ASP A 43 60.89 -24.16 17.33
CA ASP A 43 60.74 -25.64 17.47
C ASP A 43 59.25 -26.13 17.44
N PRO A 44 58.99 -27.46 17.25
CA PRO A 44 57.69 -28.17 17.39
C PRO A 44 57.63 -28.98 18.73
N PRO A 45 56.84 -30.08 18.96
CA PRO A 45 55.80 -30.79 18.16
C PRO A 45 54.52 -31.26 18.95
N GLU A 46 53.73 -32.14 18.31
CA GLU A 46 52.80 -33.15 18.88
C GLU A 46 51.53 -32.67 19.64
N ASP A 47 50.41 -33.41 19.70
CA ASP A 47 50.11 -34.82 19.34
C ASP A 47 49.21 -35.00 18.09
N ALA A 48 48.99 -36.25 17.66
CA ALA A 48 48.15 -36.63 16.53
C ALA A 48 47.27 -37.86 16.80
N ASP A 49 46.04 -37.85 16.26
CA ASP A 49 45.28 -38.98 15.69
C ASP A 49 43.97 -38.39 15.08
N GLY A 50 43.27 -38.98 14.10
CA GLY A 50 43.27 -40.38 13.64
C GLY A 50 41.94 -41.04 14.09
N GLY A 51 41.05 -41.51 13.22
CA GLY A 51 40.98 -41.48 11.75
C GLY A 51 39.53 -41.73 11.28
N ALA A 52 39.32 -42.04 10.00
CA ALA A 52 37.99 -42.36 9.46
C ALA A 52 37.54 -43.78 9.81
N ASP A 53 36.23 -44.04 9.93
CA ASP A 53 35.48 -44.62 8.80
C ASP A 53 33.96 -44.66 9.03
N ALA A 54 33.19 -44.91 7.96
CA ALA A 54 31.75 -45.17 8.01
C ALA A 54 31.42 -46.57 7.47
N PRO A 55 30.32 -47.19 7.94
CA PRO A 55 29.48 -47.91 6.98
C PRO A 55 27.97 -47.63 7.14
N ARG A 56 27.21 -47.95 6.09
CA ARG A 56 25.74 -47.84 6.01
C ARG A 56 25.02 -48.97 6.77
N GLY A 57 23.78 -48.69 7.17
CA GLY A 57 22.74 -49.67 7.49
C GLY A 57 21.36 -49.02 7.29
N ASP A 58 20.39 -49.74 6.73
CA ASP A 58 19.16 -49.15 6.17
C ASP A 58 17.89 -49.35 7.02
N ALA A 59 17.04 -48.31 6.99
CA ALA A 59 15.59 -48.34 7.18
C ALA A 59 15.05 -48.71 8.60
N PRO A 60 13.73 -48.56 8.84
CA PRO A 60 13.18 -47.25 9.19
C PRO A 60 12.46 -47.28 10.55
N GLN A 61 12.23 -46.10 11.13
CA GLN A 61 11.55 -45.96 12.42
C GLN A 61 10.37 -44.98 12.30
N ASP A 62 9.20 -45.38 12.79
CA ASP A 62 7.95 -44.63 12.61
C ASP A 62 7.94 -43.32 13.43
N ASP A 63 7.77 -42.18 12.75
CA ASP A 63 7.55 -40.89 13.40
C ASP A 63 6.16 -40.84 14.04
N VAL A 64 6.11 -40.85 15.37
CA VAL A 64 4.88 -40.61 16.14
C VAL A 64 4.55 -39.12 16.07
N ALA A 65 3.62 -38.76 15.19
CA ALA A 65 3.13 -37.39 15.07
C ALA A 65 2.51 -36.89 16.39
N GLU A 66 3.03 -35.78 16.91
CA GLU A 66 2.43 -35.07 18.04
C GLU A 66 1.04 -34.51 17.66
N PRO A 67 0.08 -34.43 18.60
CA PRO A 67 -1.26 -33.92 18.32
C PRO A 67 -1.21 -32.43 17.96
N THR A 68 -1.48 -32.10 16.70
CA THR A 68 -1.48 -30.73 16.20
C THR A 68 -2.60 -29.90 16.83
N ALA A 69 -2.22 -28.84 17.56
CA ALA A 69 -3.17 -27.90 18.13
C ALA A 69 -3.88 -27.07 17.05
N ASN A 70 -5.13 -26.68 17.32
CA ASN A 70 -5.94 -25.87 16.39
C ASN A 70 -5.24 -24.52 16.07
N PRO A 71 -4.92 -24.23 14.79
CA PRO A 71 -4.18 -23.02 14.41
C PRO A 71 -4.97 -21.71 14.59
N PHE A 72 -6.29 -21.77 14.77
CA PHE A 72 -7.15 -20.63 15.07
C PHE A 72 -7.41 -20.45 16.58
N ALA A 73 -6.88 -21.32 17.45
CA ALA A 73 -7.07 -21.20 18.89
C ALA A 73 -6.10 -20.19 19.51
N ARG A 74 -6.62 -19.26 20.31
CA ARG A 74 -5.81 -18.27 21.04
C ARG A 74 -4.89 -18.98 22.06
N PRO A 75 -3.58 -18.66 22.11
CA PRO A 75 -2.68 -19.18 23.14
C PRO A 75 -3.24 -18.94 24.56
N GLY A 76 -3.29 -19.99 25.37
CA GLY A 76 -3.85 -19.94 26.74
C GLY A 76 -5.36 -20.11 26.87
N SER A 77 -6.09 -20.49 25.81
CA SER A 77 -7.51 -20.83 25.88
C SER A 77 -7.76 -22.27 26.38
N GLU A 78 -8.86 -22.52 27.10
CA GLU A 78 -9.16 -23.85 27.69
C GLU A 78 -9.29 -24.97 26.64
N ALA A 79 -9.70 -24.62 25.42
CA ALA A 79 -9.79 -25.53 24.27
C ALA A 79 -8.44 -26.16 23.86
N ALA A 80 -7.30 -25.60 24.30
CA ALA A 80 -5.97 -26.09 23.95
C ALA A 80 -5.51 -27.34 24.73
N THR A 81 -6.30 -27.87 25.68
CA THR A 81 -5.84 -28.94 26.62
C THR A 81 -6.81 -30.10 26.86
N GLN A 82 -7.98 -30.16 26.21
CA GLN A 82 -8.91 -31.28 26.38
C GLN A 82 -8.72 -32.38 25.33
N ALA A 83 -8.66 -33.64 25.78
CA ALA A 83 -8.65 -34.81 24.91
C ALA A 83 -10.08 -35.16 24.45
N ALA A 84 -10.24 -35.49 23.16
CA ALA A 84 -11.54 -35.78 22.57
C ALA A 84 -12.13 -37.13 23.04
N PRO A 85 -13.46 -37.22 23.26
CA PRO A 85 -14.14 -38.49 23.54
C PRO A 85 -14.23 -39.38 22.28
N PRO A 86 -14.22 -40.72 22.41
CA PRO A 86 -14.21 -41.63 21.26
C PRO A 86 -15.58 -41.69 20.55
N VAL A 87 -15.54 -41.74 19.21
CA VAL A 87 -16.73 -41.72 18.33
C VAL A 87 -17.10 -43.14 17.87
N PRO A 88 -18.40 -43.53 17.82
CA PRO A 88 -18.83 -44.80 17.23
C PRO A 88 -18.62 -44.88 15.72
N VAL A 89 -18.23 -46.06 15.21
CA VAL A 89 -17.86 -46.25 13.79
C VAL A 89 -19.06 -46.67 12.93
N LEU A 90 -19.28 -45.97 11.82
CA LEU A 90 -20.08 -46.39 10.66
C LEU A 90 -19.34 -46.01 9.35
N PRO A 91 -19.66 -46.62 8.19
CA PRO A 91 -18.67 -46.87 7.14
C PRO A 91 -18.38 -45.71 6.16
N LEU A 92 -17.23 -45.81 5.50
CA LEU A 92 -16.63 -44.81 4.62
C LEU A 92 -17.39 -44.59 3.30
N SER A 93 -17.50 -43.32 2.90
CA SER A 93 -17.40 -42.87 1.50
C SER A 93 -16.71 -41.51 1.46
N ASP A 94 -15.93 -41.30 0.40
CA ASP A 94 -15.24 -40.07 -0.02
C ASP A 94 -14.20 -39.44 0.92
N THR A 95 -13.11 -38.96 0.31
CA THR A 95 -11.88 -38.51 0.98
C THR A 95 -11.88 -36.99 1.21
N PRO A 96 -11.57 -36.49 2.42
CA PRO A 96 -11.39 -35.06 2.64
C PRO A 96 -10.12 -34.55 1.95
N ILE A 97 -10.23 -33.40 1.27
CA ILE A 97 -9.09 -32.67 0.71
C ILE A 97 -8.35 -31.97 1.87
N PRO A 98 -7.01 -32.08 1.97
CA PRO A 98 -6.24 -31.37 3.01
C PRO A 98 -6.20 -29.87 2.73
N ALA A 99 -6.41 -29.05 3.76
CA ALA A 99 -6.35 -27.60 3.64
C ALA A 99 -4.92 -27.09 3.39
N PRO A 100 -4.70 -26.12 2.49
CA PRO A 100 -3.40 -25.50 2.28
C PRO A 100 -3.00 -24.61 3.48
N VAL A 101 -1.69 -24.49 3.73
CA VAL A 101 -1.14 -23.71 4.85
C VAL A 101 -0.67 -22.35 4.34
N PHE A 102 -1.24 -21.27 4.89
CA PHE A 102 -0.72 -19.91 4.67
C PHE A 102 0.46 -19.61 5.60
N PRO A 103 1.53 -18.93 5.12
CA PRO A 103 2.62 -18.48 5.96
C PRO A 103 2.17 -17.35 6.91
N ARG A 104 2.78 -17.28 8.10
CA ARG A 104 2.49 -16.24 9.10
C ARG A 104 3.21 -14.94 8.73
N SER A 105 2.49 -13.83 8.67
CA SER A 105 3.12 -12.50 8.65
C SER A 105 3.77 -12.20 10.00
N SER A 106 4.91 -11.52 9.99
CA SER A 106 5.84 -11.41 11.12
C SER A 106 5.47 -10.32 12.12
N GLY A 107 4.48 -10.59 12.99
CA GLY A 107 4.05 -9.67 14.05
C GLY A 107 5.00 -9.53 15.26
N GLU A 108 5.97 -10.42 15.43
CA GLU A 108 6.72 -10.60 16.69
C GLU A 108 8.07 -9.84 16.76
N PHE A 109 8.11 -8.59 16.28
CA PHE A 109 9.27 -7.69 16.45
C PHE A 109 8.90 -6.24 16.83
N ALA A 110 7.69 -6.02 17.37
CA ALA A 110 7.23 -4.69 17.80
C ALA A 110 7.92 -4.14 19.07
N ASP A 111 8.38 -5.02 19.98
CA ASP A 111 8.99 -4.65 21.25
C ASP A 111 10.51 -4.86 21.25
N SER A 112 11.24 -3.97 20.58
CA SER A 112 12.70 -3.85 20.74
C SER A 112 13.19 -2.41 20.48
N PRO A 113 13.80 -1.73 21.45
CA PRO A 113 14.22 -0.34 21.30
C PRO A 113 15.48 -0.23 20.40
N SER A 114 15.29 0.24 19.16
CA SER A 114 16.38 0.50 18.22
C SER A 114 17.49 1.37 18.82
N PRO A 115 18.78 0.99 18.68
CA PRO A 115 19.89 1.78 19.23
C PRO A 115 19.99 3.18 18.60
N ALA A 116 20.16 4.21 19.42
CA ALA A 116 20.35 5.57 18.93
C ALA A 116 21.62 5.69 18.04
N PRO A 117 21.57 6.41 16.90
CA PRO A 117 22.67 6.49 15.96
C PRO A 117 23.89 7.18 16.58
N ARG A 118 25.07 6.56 16.44
CA ARG A 118 26.34 7.07 16.98
C ARG A 118 26.79 8.31 16.22
N ARG A 119 26.99 9.43 16.92
CA ARG A 119 27.63 10.63 16.36
C ARG A 119 29.17 10.49 16.32
N SER A 120 29.75 10.81 15.17
CA SER A 120 31.16 11.20 14.98
C SER A 120 31.15 12.20 13.81
N ALA A 121 31.52 13.47 14.05
CA ALA A 121 32.85 14.03 13.76
C ALA A 121 33.22 13.87 12.27
N LEU A 122 33.47 14.92 11.47
CA LEU A 122 34.01 16.26 11.75
C LEU A 122 33.07 17.36 11.17
N SER A 123 33.18 18.68 11.40
CA SER A 123 34.37 19.53 11.56
C SER A 123 34.15 20.73 12.50
N SER A 124 35.26 21.38 12.90
CA SER A 124 35.29 22.50 13.83
C SER A 124 35.47 23.87 13.16
N THR A 125 34.69 24.86 13.58
CA THR A 125 35.11 26.27 13.67
C THR A 125 34.67 26.84 15.02
N THR A 126 35.45 27.76 15.57
CA THR A 126 35.23 28.35 16.91
C THR A 126 34.18 29.46 16.90
N PRO A 127 33.49 29.71 18.03
CA PRO A 127 32.47 30.76 18.10
C PRO A 127 33.07 32.16 18.03
N VAL A 128 32.24 33.12 17.61
CA VAL A 128 32.50 34.57 17.72
C VAL A 128 31.56 35.13 18.81
N GLU A 129 32.02 36.17 19.49
CA GLU A 129 31.38 36.78 20.66
C GLU A 129 29.99 37.35 20.37
N ALA A 130 29.13 37.40 21.39
CA ALA A 130 27.74 37.85 21.27
C ALA A 130 27.52 39.21 21.96
N GLU A 131 26.91 40.15 21.24
CA GLU A 131 26.33 41.38 21.81
C GLU A 131 24.82 41.50 21.44
N PRO A 132 24.02 42.24 22.23
CA PRO A 132 22.59 41.99 22.34
C PRO A 132 21.74 42.69 21.28
N VAL A 133 20.79 41.95 20.69
CA VAL A 133 19.70 42.50 19.87
C VAL A 133 18.45 42.73 20.73
N ALA A 134 17.77 43.85 20.51
CA ALA A 134 16.71 44.36 21.38
C ALA A 134 15.41 43.51 21.39
N ALA A 135 14.66 43.60 22.49
CA ALA A 135 13.41 42.88 22.69
C ALA A 135 12.29 43.34 21.74
N ALA A 136 11.63 42.39 21.07
CA ALA A 136 10.52 42.64 20.15
C ALA A 136 9.15 42.80 20.86
N PRO A 137 8.27 43.72 20.43
CA PRO A 137 7.01 43.99 21.12
C PRO A 137 5.81 43.10 20.70
N HIS A 138 5.27 42.37 21.68
CA HIS A 138 3.83 42.36 22.03
C HIS A 138 2.75 41.71 21.12
N TRP A 139 3.05 40.69 20.29
CA TRP A 139 2.03 39.87 19.57
C TRP A 139 0.79 39.50 20.42
N PHE A 140 1.00 39.03 21.65
CA PHE A 140 -0.06 38.63 22.60
C PHE A 140 -1.09 39.73 22.93
N ARG A 141 -0.75 41.01 22.73
CA ARG A 141 -1.60 42.13 23.18
C ARG A 141 -2.73 42.46 22.21
N GLU A 142 -2.56 42.17 20.93
CA GLU A 142 -3.62 42.35 19.91
C GLU A 142 -4.60 41.17 19.88
N HIS A 143 -4.10 39.93 19.99
CA HIS A 143 -4.89 38.71 19.80
C HIS A 143 -5.73 38.28 21.02
N ARG A 144 -5.66 39.02 22.14
CA ARG A 144 -6.39 38.72 23.38
C ARG A 144 -7.92 38.63 23.18
N ARG A 145 -8.52 39.42 22.28
CA ARG A 145 -9.97 39.42 22.05
C ARG A 145 -10.44 38.23 21.22
N THR A 146 -9.68 37.81 20.21
CA THR A 146 -9.99 36.62 19.40
C THR A 146 -9.80 35.33 20.21
N LEU A 147 -8.72 35.21 20.98
CA LEU A 147 -8.48 34.03 21.83
C LEU A 147 -9.59 33.80 22.88
N LEU A 148 -10.15 34.88 23.45
CA LEU A 148 -11.27 34.77 24.40
C LEU A 148 -12.60 34.32 23.74
N ALA A 149 -12.80 34.61 22.45
CA ALA A 149 -14.02 34.19 21.75
C ALA A 149 -14.05 32.65 21.54
N TRP A 150 -12.93 32.08 21.11
CA TRP A 150 -12.82 30.63 20.87
C TRP A 150 -12.94 29.81 22.15
N GLY A 151 -12.35 30.29 23.26
CA GLY A 151 -12.46 29.62 24.57
C GLY A 151 -13.88 29.55 25.12
N VAL A 152 -14.74 30.54 24.84
CA VAL A 152 -16.14 30.54 25.29
C VAL A 152 -17.02 29.66 24.39
N GLY A 153 -16.78 29.66 23.07
CA GLY A 153 -17.54 28.83 22.12
C GLY A 153 -17.36 27.33 22.37
N GLY A 154 -16.12 26.87 22.52
CA GLY A 154 -15.84 25.45 22.78
C GLY A 154 -16.41 24.94 24.10
N LEU A 155 -16.33 25.75 25.17
CA LEU A 155 -16.87 25.38 26.48
C LEU A 155 -18.41 25.27 26.46
N ALA A 156 -19.10 26.15 25.72
CA ALA A 156 -20.55 26.09 25.58
C ALA A 156 -21.01 24.82 24.83
N LEU A 157 -20.32 24.44 23.74
CA LEU A 157 -20.66 23.24 22.98
C LEU A 157 -20.46 21.96 23.83
N ALA A 158 -19.33 21.87 24.55
CA ALA A 158 -19.05 20.75 25.45
C ALA A 158 -20.07 20.64 26.59
N LEU A 159 -20.53 21.77 27.16
CA LEU A 159 -21.58 21.79 28.18
C LEU A 159 -22.94 21.33 27.62
N ILE A 160 -23.30 21.70 26.38
CA ILE A 160 -24.54 21.23 25.75
C ILE A 160 -24.50 19.71 25.57
N VAL A 161 -23.41 19.15 25.01
CA VAL A 161 -23.23 17.70 24.86
C VAL A 161 -23.31 16.99 26.21
N ALA A 162 -22.61 17.48 27.23
CA ALA A 162 -22.63 16.91 28.58
C ALA A 162 -24.03 16.97 29.24
N VAL A 163 -24.82 18.01 28.98
CA VAL A 163 -26.21 18.13 29.48
C VAL A 163 -27.14 17.15 28.75
N VAL A 164 -27.02 16.99 27.43
CA VAL A 164 -27.81 16.02 26.65
C VAL A 164 -27.52 14.59 27.14
N VAL A 165 -26.25 14.21 27.24
CA VAL A 165 -25.84 12.89 27.78
C VAL A 165 -26.33 12.71 29.23
N SER A 166 -26.20 13.73 30.08
CA SER A 166 -26.72 13.69 31.46
C SER A 166 -28.24 13.48 31.52
N LEU A 167 -29.02 14.06 30.61
CA LEU A 167 -30.47 13.91 30.58
C LEU A 167 -30.89 12.50 30.14
N VAL A 168 -30.25 11.96 29.11
CA VAL A 168 -30.48 10.57 28.66
C VAL A 168 -30.14 9.57 29.78
N VAL A 169 -28.99 9.75 30.46
CA VAL A 169 -28.55 8.85 31.54
C VAL A 169 -29.38 9.01 32.83
N ARG A 170 -29.90 10.21 33.14
CA ARG A 170 -30.71 10.43 34.36
C ARG A 170 -32.21 10.10 34.20
N GLY A 171 -32.72 9.98 32.98
CA GLY A 171 -34.15 9.68 32.74
C GLY A 171 -34.64 8.34 33.33
N GLY A 172 -33.73 7.40 33.62
CA GLY A 172 -34.08 6.04 34.03
C GLY A 172 -34.30 5.78 35.53
N ARG A 173 -34.32 6.78 36.43
CA ARG A 173 -34.41 6.54 37.89
C ARG A 173 -35.22 7.57 38.70
N THR A 174 -36.53 7.32 38.87
CA THR A 174 -37.37 7.82 39.98
C THR A 174 -38.41 6.76 40.36
N THR A 175 -38.91 6.79 41.61
CA THR A 175 -39.77 5.74 42.18
C THR A 175 -40.96 6.29 42.95
N ALA A 176 -42.10 5.59 42.85
CA ALA A 176 -43.28 5.66 43.74
C ALA A 176 -44.28 6.84 43.45
N PRO A 177 -45.52 6.83 44.01
CA PRO A 177 -46.70 6.41 43.24
C PRO A 177 -47.98 7.25 43.54
N PRO A 178 -49.20 6.75 43.25
CA PRO A 178 -49.74 6.30 41.97
C PRO A 178 -50.79 7.30 41.42
N SER A 179 -51.12 7.22 40.14
CA SER A 179 -52.38 7.75 39.59
C SER A 179 -52.80 6.95 38.35
N GLU A 180 -54.08 6.98 38.00
CA GLU A 180 -54.72 5.93 37.19
C GLU A 180 -54.77 6.22 35.68
N SER A 181 -54.49 5.17 34.89
CA SER A 181 -54.84 5.00 33.46
C SER A 181 -54.16 5.90 32.41
N PRO A 182 -54.11 5.46 31.13
CA PRO A 182 -54.19 4.08 30.60
C PRO A 182 -52.79 3.53 30.26
N THR A 183 -52.68 2.23 29.97
CA THR A 183 -51.41 1.59 29.57
C THR A 183 -51.09 1.80 28.09
N PRO A 184 -50.04 2.57 27.71
CA PRO A 184 -49.32 2.28 26.48
C PRO A 184 -48.41 1.08 26.75
N SER A 185 -48.59 -0.02 26.00
CA SER A 185 -47.55 -1.05 25.95
C SER A 185 -46.37 -0.45 25.20
N ALA A 186 -45.35 -0.01 25.94
CA ALA A 186 -44.05 0.33 25.38
C ALA A 186 -43.33 -0.96 24.97
N THR A 187 -43.87 -1.61 23.93
CA THR A 187 -43.12 -2.58 23.14
C THR A 187 -41.86 -1.86 22.69
N GLN A 188 -40.71 -2.31 23.18
CA GLN A 188 -39.46 -2.05 22.48
C GLN A 188 -39.62 -2.75 21.13
N THR A 189 -39.95 -1.98 20.10
CA THR A 189 -39.92 -2.48 18.73
C THR A 189 -38.50 -2.97 18.50
N ALA A 190 -38.33 -4.29 18.45
CA ALA A 190 -37.07 -4.87 18.04
C ALA A 190 -36.71 -4.24 16.68
N VAL A 191 -35.44 -3.84 16.52
CA VAL A 191 -34.93 -3.56 15.18
C VAL A 191 -35.24 -4.82 14.35
N PRO A 192 -35.89 -4.72 13.19
CA PRO A 192 -36.16 -5.89 12.36
C PRO A 192 -34.84 -6.59 12.01
N ASP A 193 -34.90 -7.87 11.63
CA ASP A 193 -33.72 -8.65 11.19
C ASP A 193 -33.18 -8.10 9.86
N ALA A 194 -32.51 -6.94 9.94
CA ALA A 194 -32.03 -6.12 8.82
C ALA A 194 -30.97 -6.85 7.99
N ALA A 195 -30.29 -7.81 8.61
CA ALA A 195 -29.42 -8.79 7.96
C ALA A 195 -29.48 -10.13 8.71
N SER A 196 -29.02 -11.19 8.06
CA SER A 196 -28.92 -12.54 8.56
C SER A 196 -27.79 -13.30 7.84
N ALA A 197 -27.38 -14.45 8.35
CA ALA A 197 -26.39 -15.29 7.68
C ALA A 197 -26.88 -15.94 6.36
N ALA A 198 -28.17 -15.82 6.01
CA ALA A 198 -28.69 -16.24 4.70
C ALA A 198 -28.39 -15.24 3.58
N ASP A 199 -28.23 -13.96 3.94
CA ASP A 199 -28.01 -12.87 2.99
C ASP A 199 -26.52 -12.77 2.58
N LEU A 200 -25.64 -13.46 3.32
CA LEU A 200 -24.23 -13.64 2.95
C LEU A 200 -24.07 -14.39 1.61
N VAL A 201 -23.01 -14.10 0.83
CA VAL A 201 -22.70 -14.80 -0.43
C VAL A 201 -22.61 -16.32 -0.26
N THR A 202 -22.89 -17.05 -1.33
CA THR A 202 -22.85 -18.51 -1.43
C THR A 202 -21.91 -18.93 -2.54
N VAL A 203 -21.61 -20.24 -2.63
CA VAL A 203 -20.85 -20.85 -3.72
C VAL A 203 -21.36 -20.39 -5.10
N ALA A 204 -22.68 -20.42 -5.31
CA ALA A 204 -23.31 -20.05 -6.57
C ALA A 204 -23.19 -18.56 -6.93
N ASP A 205 -22.97 -17.67 -5.95
CA ASP A 205 -22.74 -16.25 -6.22
C ASP A 205 -21.29 -15.98 -6.70
N LEU A 206 -20.36 -16.92 -6.47
CA LEU A 206 -18.94 -16.79 -6.81
C LEU A 206 -18.50 -17.60 -8.05
N GLU A 207 -19.38 -18.42 -8.62
CA GLU A 207 -19.11 -19.23 -9.84
C GLU A 207 -18.67 -18.37 -11.05
N GLY A 208 -19.07 -17.10 -11.10
CA GLY A 208 -18.65 -16.13 -12.12
C GLY A 208 -17.48 -15.23 -11.74
N VAL A 209 -16.92 -15.36 -10.53
CA VAL A 209 -15.85 -14.50 -9.99
C VAL A 209 -14.47 -15.08 -10.27
N ALA A 210 -14.31 -16.40 -10.16
CA ALA A 210 -13.10 -17.11 -10.56
C ALA A 210 -13.42 -18.58 -10.90
N GLU A 211 -12.65 -19.16 -11.83
CA GLU A 211 -12.66 -20.60 -12.09
C GLU A 211 -12.16 -21.36 -10.85
N GLY A 212 -12.96 -22.30 -10.33
CA GLY A 212 -12.54 -23.16 -9.22
C GLY A 212 -13.70 -23.87 -8.54
N ALA A 213 -13.38 -24.87 -7.72
CA ALA A 213 -14.38 -25.57 -6.91
C ALA A 213 -14.58 -24.83 -5.57
N TRP A 214 -15.39 -23.77 -5.59
CA TRP A 214 -15.69 -22.95 -4.41
C TRP A 214 -16.37 -23.76 -3.28
N ALA A 215 -15.86 -23.61 -2.06
CA ALA A 215 -16.42 -24.15 -0.83
C ALA A 215 -16.49 -23.08 0.27
N VAL A 216 -17.48 -23.19 1.17
CA VAL A 216 -17.53 -22.37 2.39
C VAL A 216 -16.50 -22.90 3.38
N THR A 217 -15.57 -22.05 3.80
CA THR A 217 -14.50 -22.41 4.75
C THR A 217 -14.84 -22.01 6.19
N GLY A 218 -15.66 -20.98 6.38
CA GLY A 218 -16.10 -20.53 7.71
C GLY A 218 -17.38 -19.68 7.64
N THR A 219 -18.12 -19.60 8.75
CA THR A 219 -19.21 -18.64 8.95
C THR A 219 -19.31 -18.33 10.45
N SER A 220 -19.32 -17.04 10.81
CA SER A 220 -19.37 -16.55 12.19
C SER A 220 -20.51 -15.54 12.38
N HIS A 221 -21.05 -15.50 13.59
CA HIS A 221 -22.34 -14.87 13.89
C HIS A 221 -22.27 -13.66 14.84
N THR A 222 -21.07 -13.32 15.32
CA THR A 222 -20.79 -12.06 16.01
C THR A 222 -19.44 -11.49 15.58
N ALA A 223 -19.23 -10.17 15.71
CA ALA A 223 -17.97 -9.51 15.37
C ALA A 223 -16.75 -10.03 16.15
N ALA A 224 -16.96 -10.67 17.31
CA ALA A 224 -15.91 -11.27 18.13
C ALA A 224 -15.56 -12.72 17.71
N GLU A 225 -16.36 -13.34 16.84
CA GLU A 225 -16.12 -14.65 16.24
C GLU A 225 -15.49 -14.55 14.84
N HIS A 226 -15.29 -13.34 14.31
CA HIS A 226 -14.71 -13.13 12.99
C HIS A 226 -13.24 -13.54 12.96
N ASP A 227 -12.94 -14.41 12.00
CA ASP A 227 -11.71 -15.16 11.81
C ASP A 227 -10.80 -14.54 10.73
N GLY A 228 -11.40 -14.21 9.59
CA GLY A 228 -10.79 -13.40 8.53
C GLY A 228 -10.98 -11.90 8.74
N ARG A 229 -10.23 -11.10 7.96
CA ARG A 229 -10.26 -9.64 7.94
C ARG A 229 -10.26 -9.14 6.49
N VAL A 230 -11.02 -8.09 6.19
CA VAL A 230 -10.97 -7.37 4.90
C VAL A 230 -9.61 -6.67 4.78
N ALA A 231 -9.04 -6.63 3.58
CA ALA A 231 -7.84 -5.85 3.29
C ALA A 231 -7.96 -4.39 3.77
N CYS A 232 -6.83 -3.83 4.22
CA CYS A 232 -6.69 -2.46 4.73
C CYS A 232 -7.39 -2.17 6.08
N PHE A 233 -8.38 -2.95 6.51
CA PHE A 233 -9.07 -2.73 7.80
C PHE A 233 -8.13 -3.05 8.97
N GLN A 234 -7.96 -2.10 9.90
CA GLN A 234 -7.15 -2.32 11.09
C GLN A 234 -7.86 -3.23 12.10
N THR A 235 -7.09 -3.95 12.94
CA THR A 235 -7.65 -4.91 13.91
C THR A 235 -8.14 -4.27 15.21
N ASN A 236 -7.88 -2.98 15.44
CA ASN A 236 -8.06 -2.30 16.74
C ASN A 236 -8.60 -0.85 16.63
N GLU A 237 -9.26 -0.47 15.54
CA GLU A 237 -9.87 0.87 15.44
C GLU A 237 -11.14 0.96 16.30
N ASP A 238 -11.38 2.14 16.90
CA ASP A 238 -12.58 2.50 17.67
C ASP A 238 -13.82 2.71 16.74
N ALA A 239 -13.92 1.88 15.70
CA ALA A 239 -14.96 1.97 14.67
C ALA A 239 -16.37 1.85 15.28
N ALA A 240 -17.35 2.41 14.59
CA ALA A 240 -18.75 2.32 15.01
C ALA A 240 -19.13 0.85 15.28
N ASN A 241 -19.55 0.54 16.51
CA ASN A 241 -19.82 -0.83 16.91
C ASN A 241 -21.15 -1.30 16.30
N PRO A 242 -21.16 -2.34 15.44
CA PRO A 242 -22.38 -2.85 14.85
C PRO A 242 -23.24 -3.56 15.90
N THR A 243 -24.55 -3.39 15.81
CA THR A 243 -25.54 -4.08 16.68
C THR A 243 -25.76 -5.54 16.26
N PHE A 244 -25.43 -5.88 15.02
CA PHE A 244 -25.45 -7.23 14.47
C PHE A 244 -24.35 -7.33 13.41
N SER A 245 -23.61 -8.43 13.37
CA SER A 245 -22.45 -8.59 12.49
C SER A 245 -22.25 -10.07 12.17
N VAL A 246 -22.22 -10.40 10.88
CA VAL A 246 -22.04 -11.78 10.38
C VAL A 246 -21.00 -11.82 9.27
N GLN A 247 -20.20 -12.88 9.24
CA GLN A 247 -19.13 -13.07 8.25
C GLN A 247 -19.17 -14.49 7.70
N ARG A 248 -18.84 -14.65 6.42
CA ARG A 248 -18.56 -15.93 5.77
C ARG A 248 -17.29 -15.83 4.96
N THR A 249 -16.47 -16.87 5.08
CA THR A 249 -15.28 -17.09 4.27
C THR A 249 -15.54 -18.25 3.31
N LEU A 250 -15.07 -18.11 2.07
CA LEU A 250 -15.10 -19.13 1.04
C LEU A 250 -13.74 -19.20 0.36
N ALA A 251 -13.38 -20.36 -0.19
CA ALA A 251 -12.19 -20.50 -1.01
C ALA A 251 -12.41 -21.56 -2.10
N THR A 252 -11.64 -21.45 -3.18
CA THR A 252 -11.47 -22.52 -4.15
C THR A 252 -10.44 -23.55 -3.68
N SER A 253 -10.21 -24.62 -4.44
CA SER A 253 -9.47 -25.81 -4.00
C SER A 253 -8.11 -26.01 -4.66
N GLU A 254 -7.70 -25.07 -5.51
CA GLU A 254 -6.52 -25.20 -6.38
C GLU A 254 -5.24 -24.76 -5.66
N LYS A 255 -4.09 -24.92 -6.34
CA LYS A 255 -2.76 -24.73 -5.75
C LYS A 255 -2.50 -23.31 -5.24
N ASP A 256 -3.01 -22.31 -5.96
CA ASP A 256 -2.96 -20.89 -5.62
C ASP A 256 -4.43 -20.43 -5.52
N PRO A 257 -5.11 -20.71 -4.39
CA PRO A 257 -6.57 -20.64 -4.30
C PRO A 257 -7.06 -19.18 -4.29
N VAL A 258 -8.22 -18.95 -4.94
CA VAL A 258 -8.96 -17.70 -4.81
C VAL A 258 -9.81 -17.80 -3.55
N ALA A 259 -9.80 -16.75 -2.73
CA ALA A 259 -10.54 -16.72 -1.47
C ALA A 259 -11.42 -15.48 -1.38
N ALA A 260 -12.58 -15.62 -0.75
CA ALA A 260 -13.58 -14.59 -0.58
C ALA A 260 -13.95 -14.45 0.90
N LEU A 261 -14.06 -13.20 1.37
CA LEU A 261 -14.62 -12.86 2.67
C LEU A 261 -15.78 -11.90 2.43
N HIS A 262 -16.98 -12.31 2.85
CA HIS A 262 -18.15 -11.45 2.88
C HIS A 262 -18.56 -11.20 4.33
N ARG A 263 -18.75 -9.93 4.67
CA ARG A 263 -19.19 -9.50 6.00
C ARG A 263 -20.36 -8.51 5.86
N ILE A 264 -21.36 -8.66 6.70
CA ILE A 264 -22.52 -7.75 6.80
C ILE A 264 -22.58 -7.21 8.23
N ASP A 265 -22.64 -5.88 8.36
CA ASP A 265 -22.75 -5.15 9.62
C ASP A 265 -24.02 -4.31 9.63
N ALA A 266 -24.91 -4.53 10.60
CA ALA A 266 -26.07 -3.67 10.83
C ALA A 266 -25.86 -2.79 12.06
N PHE A 267 -26.20 -1.51 11.94
CA PHE A 267 -25.99 -0.48 12.95
C PHE A 267 -27.30 -0.02 13.57
N ALA A 268 -27.22 0.71 14.69
CA ALA A 268 -28.38 1.18 15.44
C ALA A 268 -29.32 2.13 14.66
N ASN A 269 -28.83 2.74 13.57
CA ASN A 269 -29.60 3.55 12.61
C ASN A 269 -28.73 3.93 11.40
N GLU A 270 -29.36 4.47 10.36
CA GLU A 270 -28.71 4.95 9.13
C GLU A 270 -27.57 5.97 9.36
N ALA A 271 -27.71 6.93 10.29
CA ALA A 271 -26.67 7.94 10.49
C ALA A 271 -25.35 7.33 11.02
N VAL A 272 -25.46 6.30 11.88
CA VAL A 272 -24.28 5.54 12.35
C VAL A 272 -23.70 4.68 11.21
N ALA A 273 -24.55 4.09 10.37
CA ALA A 273 -24.11 3.34 9.19
C ALA A 273 -23.40 4.22 8.16
N SER A 274 -23.91 5.43 7.90
CA SER A 274 -23.28 6.42 7.01
C SER A 274 -21.90 6.84 7.51
N MET A 275 -21.75 7.17 8.80
CA MET A 275 -20.44 7.44 9.40
C MET A 275 -19.47 6.25 9.27
N ALA A 276 -19.95 5.01 9.49
CA ALA A 276 -19.14 3.80 9.35
C ALA A 276 -18.76 3.52 7.88
N PHE A 277 -19.57 3.96 6.91
CA PHE A 277 -19.26 3.84 5.48
C PHE A 277 -18.17 4.85 5.09
N GLU A 278 -18.32 6.13 5.47
CA GLU A 278 -17.28 7.16 5.26
C GLU A 278 -15.94 6.77 5.89
N GLU A 279 -15.95 6.26 7.13
CA GLU A 279 -14.79 5.75 7.85
C GLU A 279 -14.10 4.61 7.08
N ARG A 280 -14.84 3.60 6.63
CA ARG A 280 -14.30 2.46 5.88
C ARG A 280 -13.80 2.85 4.49
N VAL A 281 -14.46 3.78 3.81
CA VAL A 281 -13.99 4.32 2.53
C VAL A 281 -12.66 5.06 2.72
N ALA A 282 -12.50 5.84 3.80
CA ALA A 282 -11.22 6.49 4.12
C ALA A 282 -10.10 5.48 4.45
N VAL A 283 -10.39 4.45 5.26
CA VAL A 283 -9.43 3.37 5.59
C VAL A 283 -8.98 2.61 4.33
N LEU A 284 -9.92 2.24 3.45
CA LEU A 284 -9.62 1.61 2.16
C LEU A 284 -8.80 2.54 1.25
N SER A 285 -9.19 3.81 1.11
CA SER A 285 -8.54 4.77 0.21
C SER A 285 -7.13 5.17 0.65
N ALA A 286 -6.80 4.98 1.94
CA ALA A 286 -5.46 5.17 2.49
C ALA A 286 -4.63 3.88 2.51
N CYS A 287 -5.28 2.72 2.68
CA CYS A 287 -4.71 1.39 2.89
C CYS A 287 -3.33 1.41 3.59
N SER A 288 -3.33 1.70 4.89
CA SER A 288 -2.11 1.87 5.70
C SER A 288 -1.35 0.58 6.01
N GLU A 289 -1.83 -0.57 5.52
CA GLU A 289 -1.12 -1.84 5.55
C GLU A 289 0.07 -1.81 4.58
N VAL A 290 1.22 -2.31 5.02
CA VAL A 290 2.42 -2.44 4.19
C VAL A 290 2.66 -3.94 3.96
N PRO A 291 2.82 -4.40 2.70
CA PRO A 291 3.13 -3.65 1.49
C PRO A 291 1.94 -3.55 0.50
N ALA A 292 0.90 -2.80 0.85
CA ALA A 292 -0.20 -2.52 -0.08
C ALA A 292 0.15 -1.42 -1.10
N GLN A 293 -0.28 -1.61 -2.34
CA GLN A 293 -0.29 -0.61 -3.40
C GLN A 293 -1.72 -0.47 -3.97
N LEU A 294 -2.29 0.73 -3.88
CA LEU A 294 -3.60 1.09 -4.40
C LEU A 294 -3.58 1.11 -5.94
N GLN A 295 -4.25 0.14 -6.58
CA GLN A 295 -4.28 0.03 -8.05
C GLN A 295 -5.30 1.03 -8.63
N GLY A 296 -6.53 1.04 -8.12
CA GLY A 296 -7.58 1.97 -8.56
C GLY A 296 -8.93 1.68 -7.90
N ALA A 297 -9.85 2.63 -8.01
CA ALA A 297 -11.22 2.51 -7.50
C ALA A 297 -12.25 2.46 -8.64
N ASN A 298 -13.45 2.02 -8.33
CA ASN A 298 -14.60 2.08 -9.23
C ASN A 298 -15.86 2.56 -8.49
N GLU A 299 -16.71 3.29 -9.20
CA GLU A 299 -18.09 3.57 -8.81
C GLU A 299 -18.98 2.39 -9.24
N VAL A 300 -19.91 1.97 -8.38
CA VAL A 300 -20.83 0.85 -8.64
C VAL A 300 -22.27 1.35 -8.51
N ALA A 301 -22.75 2.00 -9.57
CA ALA A 301 -24.11 2.51 -9.64
C ALA A 301 -25.12 1.36 -9.78
N GLY A 302 -26.35 1.57 -9.30
CA GLY A 302 -27.48 0.64 -9.45
C GLY A 302 -27.48 -0.59 -8.53
N LEU A 303 -26.38 -0.87 -7.81
CA LEU A 303 -26.32 -1.96 -6.82
C LEU A 303 -26.96 -1.55 -5.48
N ALA A 304 -26.53 -0.43 -4.91
CA ALA A 304 -26.97 0.07 -3.61
C ALA A 304 -27.04 1.61 -3.62
N PRO A 305 -27.72 2.25 -2.62
CA PRO A 305 -27.73 3.71 -2.48
C PRO A 305 -26.34 4.35 -2.37
N GLU A 306 -25.40 3.68 -1.68
CA GLU A 306 -23.97 4.02 -1.70
C GLU A 306 -23.13 2.76 -1.91
N ALA A 307 -22.12 2.85 -2.77
CA ALA A 307 -21.17 1.78 -3.04
C ALA A 307 -19.79 2.36 -3.37
N PHE A 308 -18.74 1.67 -2.91
CA PHE A 308 -17.35 2.00 -3.18
C PHE A 308 -16.57 0.72 -3.45
N GLN A 309 -15.80 0.70 -4.53
CA GLN A 309 -15.00 -0.45 -4.93
C GLN A 309 -13.53 -0.06 -5.08
N LEU A 310 -12.63 -0.93 -4.62
CA LEU A 310 -11.18 -0.70 -4.63
C LEU A 310 -10.46 -1.98 -5.02
N THR A 311 -9.41 -1.85 -5.84
CA THR A 311 -8.41 -2.90 -6.05
C THR A 311 -7.09 -2.51 -5.39
N VAL A 312 -6.58 -3.40 -4.55
CA VAL A 312 -5.32 -3.27 -3.81
C VAL A 312 -4.42 -4.43 -4.22
N LEU A 313 -3.12 -4.18 -4.33
CA LEU A 313 -2.09 -5.19 -4.52
C LEU A 313 -1.21 -5.27 -3.27
N PHE A 314 -1.14 -6.41 -2.61
CA PHE A 314 -0.08 -6.73 -1.65
C PHE A 314 1.10 -7.33 -2.39
N GLN A 315 2.20 -6.59 -2.44
CA GLN A 315 3.38 -6.91 -3.25
C GLN A 315 4.30 -7.92 -2.54
N GLU A 316 3.79 -9.11 -2.21
CA GLU A 316 4.53 -10.20 -1.55
C GLU A 316 5.57 -10.85 -2.50
N GLU A 317 6.11 -12.04 -2.18
CA GLU A 317 6.94 -12.82 -3.12
C GLU A 317 6.16 -13.25 -4.37
N LYS A 318 4.85 -13.46 -4.21
CA LYS A 318 3.88 -13.44 -5.31
C LYS A 318 2.92 -12.28 -5.09
N ASP A 319 2.69 -11.48 -6.12
CA ASP A 319 1.70 -10.41 -6.10
C ASP A 319 0.29 -10.96 -5.76
N ARG A 320 -0.30 -10.47 -4.66
CA ARG A 320 -1.63 -10.84 -4.17
C ARG A 320 -2.57 -9.67 -4.29
N TYR A 321 -3.51 -9.76 -5.21
CA TYR A 321 -4.55 -8.75 -5.37
C TYR A 321 -5.70 -9.00 -4.39
N HIS A 322 -6.37 -7.92 -4.02
CA HIS A 322 -7.65 -7.88 -3.33
C HIS A 322 -8.56 -6.91 -4.08
N THR A 323 -9.69 -7.38 -4.58
CA THR A 323 -10.76 -6.51 -5.08
C THR A 323 -11.85 -6.48 -4.01
N VAL A 324 -12.06 -5.30 -3.41
CA VAL A 324 -12.98 -5.06 -2.29
C VAL A 324 -14.15 -4.22 -2.79
N LEU A 325 -15.38 -4.66 -2.51
CA LEU A 325 -16.62 -3.91 -2.76
C LEU A 325 -17.37 -3.71 -1.45
N LEU A 326 -17.51 -2.45 -1.03
CA LEU A 326 -18.27 -2.00 0.12
C LEU A 326 -19.58 -1.35 -0.35
N THR A 327 -20.72 -1.70 0.23
CA THR A 327 -21.99 -1.00 0.01
C THR A 327 -22.66 -0.60 1.33
N ARG A 328 -23.50 0.44 1.27
CA ARG A 328 -24.49 0.76 2.32
C ARG A 328 -25.89 0.81 1.71
N SER A 329 -26.84 0.23 2.43
CA SER A 329 -28.27 0.42 2.22
C SER A 329 -28.93 0.60 3.60
N GLY A 330 -29.64 1.71 3.81
CA GLY A 330 -30.26 2.03 5.09
C GLY A 330 -29.28 2.00 6.27
N ALA A 331 -29.54 1.13 7.24
CA ALA A 331 -28.73 0.95 8.44
C ALA A 331 -27.71 -0.22 8.34
N VAL A 332 -27.56 -0.82 7.15
CA VAL A 332 -26.71 -2.00 6.90
C VAL A 332 -25.58 -1.66 5.94
N LEU A 333 -24.37 -2.08 6.30
CA LEU A 333 -23.22 -2.16 5.39
C LEU A 333 -22.97 -3.61 5.04
N GLN A 334 -22.52 -3.88 3.82
CA GLN A 334 -21.88 -5.14 3.48
C GLN A 334 -20.57 -4.90 2.74
N VAL A 335 -19.60 -5.79 2.93
CA VAL A 335 -18.29 -5.74 2.28
C VAL A 335 -17.91 -7.13 1.81
N LEU A 336 -17.57 -7.24 0.52
CA LEU A 336 -17.02 -8.43 -0.12
C LEU A 336 -15.59 -8.13 -0.55
N ASP A 337 -14.64 -8.85 0.03
CA ASP A 337 -13.22 -8.85 -0.34
C ASP A 337 -12.92 -10.18 -1.03
N VAL A 338 -12.40 -10.14 -2.25
CA VAL A 338 -11.93 -11.34 -2.96
C VAL A 338 -10.45 -11.18 -3.31
N THR A 339 -9.66 -12.15 -2.87
CA THR A 339 -8.21 -12.19 -3.07
C THR A 339 -7.78 -13.28 -4.05
N GLN A 340 -6.86 -12.92 -4.93
CA GLN A 340 -6.30 -13.78 -5.97
C GLN A 340 -4.82 -13.46 -6.19
N VAL A 341 -4.03 -14.48 -6.53
CA VAL A 341 -2.61 -14.36 -6.85
C VAL A 341 -2.41 -14.05 -8.34
N GLY A 342 -1.51 -13.12 -8.65
CA GLY A 342 -1.02 -12.83 -10.00
C GLY A 342 -1.90 -11.92 -10.88
N SER A 343 -3.19 -11.80 -10.59
CA SER A 343 -4.10 -10.84 -11.24
C SER A 343 -5.27 -10.45 -10.33
N PRO A 344 -5.81 -9.23 -10.44
CA PRO A 344 -7.04 -8.85 -9.74
C PRO A 344 -8.26 -9.52 -10.36
N VAL A 345 -9.28 -9.72 -9.51
CA VAL A 345 -10.63 -10.10 -9.94
C VAL A 345 -11.31 -8.91 -10.59
N ASP A 346 -12.03 -9.16 -11.70
CA ASP A 346 -12.79 -8.17 -12.47
C ASP A 346 -13.84 -7.46 -11.58
N PRO A 347 -13.77 -6.12 -11.45
CA PRO A 347 -14.75 -5.31 -10.72
C PRO A 347 -16.22 -5.59 -11.05
N GLU A 348 -16.57 -5.87 -12.32
CA GLU A 348 -17.96 -6.17 -12.72
C GLU A 348 -18.44 -7.51 -12.14
N THR A 349 -17.60 -8.54 -12.13
CA THR A 349 -17.95 -9.87 -11.57
C THR A 349 -18.23 -9.79 -10.07
N LEU A 350 -17.50 -8.94 -9.34
CA LEU A 350 -17.69 -8.74 -7.90
C LEU A 350 -19.00 -8.01 -7.57
N ALA A 351 -19.40 -7.05 -8.41
CA ALA A 351 -20.70 -6.38 -8.30
C ALA A 351 -21.86 -7.33 -8.65
N ALA A 352 -21.67 -8.22 -9.63
CA ALA A 352 -22.63 -9.28 -9.93
C ALA A 352 -22.81 -10.24 -8.73
N ALA A 353 -21.72 -10.68 -8.10
CA ALA A 353 -21.74 -11.56 -6.92
C ALA A 353 -22.52 -10.98 -5.73
N LEU A 354 -22.46 -9.66 -5.50
CA LEU A 354 -23.25 -9.00 -4.46
C LEU A 354 -24.71 -8.72 -4.83
N THR A 355 -25.14 -8.94 -6.08
CA THR A 355 -26.50 -8.59 -6.50
C THR A 355 -27.58 -9.37 -5.73
N ARG A 356 -27.41 -10.69 -5.50
CA ARG A 356 -28.37 -11.47 -4.68
C ARG A 356 -28.32 -11.07 -3.20
N PRO A 357 -27.15 -11.01 -2.51
CA PRO A 357 -27.04 -10.44 -1.16
C PRO A 357 -27.75 -9.09 -1.00
N GLN A 358 -27.45 -8.14 -1.90
CA GLN A 358 -28.01 -6.79 -1.84
C GLN A 358 -29.53 -6.78 -2.09
N THR A 359 -30.05 -7.64 -2.95
CA THR A 359 -31.51 -7.82 -3.13
C THR A 359 -32.17 -8.23 -1.81
N GLN A 360 -31.62 -9.22 -1.10
CA GLN A 360 -32.21 -9.72 0.15
C GLN A 360 -32.09 -8.70 1.30
N LEU A 361 -30.99 -7.96 1.37
CA LEU A 361 -30.83 -6.85 2.32
C LEU A 361 -31.78 -5.67 2.03
N SER A 362 -32.03 -5.36 0.75
CA SER A 362 -33.03 -4.36 0.36
C SER A 362 -34.46 -4.80 0.74
N GLU A 363 -34.85 -6.05 0.44
CA GLU A 363 -36.16 -6.62 0.80
C GLU A 363 -36.42 -6.55 2.31
N ARG A 364 -35.42 -6.82 3.16
CA ARG A 364 -35.52 -6.73 4.63
C ARG A 364 -35.72 -5.32 5.16
N GLN A 365 -35.08 -4.34 4.53
CA GLN A 365 -35.15 -2.94 4.95
C GLN A 365 -36.35 -2.20 4.32
N GLY A 366 -37.00 -2.77 3.31
CA GLY A 366 -38.04 -2.11 2.52
C GLY A 366 -37.49 -1.16 1.46
N GLU A 367 -36.21 -1.28 1.12
CA GLU A 367 -35.48 -0.47 0.15
C GLU A 367 -35.64 -1.03 -1.28
N PRO A 368 -35.35 -0.23 -2.33
CA PRO A 368 -35.30 -0.73 -3.71
C PRO A 368 -34.27 -1.86 -3.87
N ALA A 369 -34.66 -2.89 -4.63
CA ALA A 369 -33.73 -3.92 -5.08
C ALA A 369 -32.73 -3.36 -6.12
N PRO A 370 -31.55 -3.97 -6.28
CA PRO A 370 -30.59 -3.62 -7.34
C PRO A 370 -31.23 -3.54 -8.72
N GLN A 371 -30.93 -2.47 -9.48
CA GLN A 371 -31.45 -2.27 -10.82
C GLN A 371 -30.44 -1.57 -11.71
N GLY A 372 -30.10 -2.20 -12.84
CA GLY A 372 -29.20 -1.61 -13.84
C GLY A 372 -27.78 -1.41 -13.30
N VAL A 373 -27.25 -2.41 -12.61
CA VAL A 373 -25.90 -2.38 -12.02
C VAL A 373 -24.87 -2.08 -13.11
N THR A 374 -24.02 -1.08 -12.88
CA THR A 374 -22.91 -0.71 -13.77
C THR A 374 -21.69 -0.35 -12.94
N VAL A 375 -20.52 -0.86 -13.33
CA VAL A 375 -19.24 -0.47 -12.74
C VAL A 375 -18.52 0.47 -13.69
N SER A 376 -17.84 1.49 -13.16
CA SER A 376 -16.98 2.37 -13.95
C SER A 376 -15.78 2.89 -13.15
N PRO A 377 -14.60 3.05 -13.77
CA PRO A 377 -13.41 3.59 -13.08
C PRO A 377 -13.68 4.92 -12.39
N ALA A 378 -13.18 5.07 -11.17
CA ALA A 378 -13.33 6.25 -10.33
C ALA A 378 -11.98 6.68 -9.74
N GLU A 379 -11.87 7.96 -9.40
CA GLU A 379 -10.72 8.46 -8.64
C GLU A 379 -10.74 7.91 -7.21
N LEU A 380 -9.56 7.54 -6.69
CA LEU A 380 -9.39 7.23 -5.27
C LEU A 380 -9.77 8.47 -4.44
N PRO A 381 -10.62 8.35 -3.41
CA PRO A 381 -10.92 9.45 -2.49
C PRO A 381 -9.66 10.11 -1.92
N ALA A 382 -9.80 11.40 -1.60
CA ALA A 382 -8.76 12.19 -0.97
C ALA A 382 -8.42 11.63 0.42
N VAL A 383 -7.13 11.58 0.74
CA VAL A 383 -6.60 11.10 2.02
C VAL A 383 -5.53 12.03 2.55
N ALA A 384 -5.36 12.08 3.86
CA ALA A 384 -4.38 12.96 4.48
C ALA A 384 -2.94 12.42 4.27
N PRO A 385 -1.97 13.26 3.85
CA PRO A 385 -2.10 14.69 3.55
C PRO A 385 -2.65 14.95 2.13
N GLU A 386 -3.75 15.70 2.04
CA GLU A 386 -4.40 16.05 0.78
C GLU A 386 -3.45 16.78 -0.19
N GLY A 387 -3.50 16.42 -1.48
CA GLY A 387 -2.64 17.02 -2.50
C GLY A 387 -1.28 16.33 -2.74
N TRP A 388 -1.03 15.16 -2.13
CA TRP A 388 0.25 14.43 -2.15
C TRP A 388 0.07 12.93 -2.38
N LEU A 389 1.13 12.25 -2.83
CA LEU A 389 1.21 10.80 -2.77
C LEU A 389 1.24 10.31 -1.31
N ILE A 390 0.75 9.09 -1.08
CA ILE A 390 0.96 8.34 0.17
C ILE A 390 1.85 7.10 -0.09
N PRO A 391 2.44 6.45 0.94
CA PRO A 391 3.25 5.26 0.73
C PRO A 391 2.56 4.16 -0.09
N SER A 392 1.25 3.99 0.07
CA SER A 392 0.43 3.01 -0.64
C SER A 392 0.05 3.42 -2.07
N ASP A 393 0.46 4.60 -2.54
CA ASP A 393 0.40 4.99 -3.95
C ASP A 393 1.65 4.50 -4.74
N LEU A 394 2.71 4.08 -4.03
CA LEU A 394 4.04 3.82 -4.60
C LEU A 394 4.34 2.32 -4.76
N PRO A 395 4.67 1.81 -5.97
CA PRO A 395 5.08 0.42 -6.12
C PRO A 395 6.45 0.16 -5.48
N ARG A 396 6.66 -1.07 -4.99
CA ARG A 396 7.99 -1.63 -4.70
C ARG A 396 8.82 -1.75 -5.98
N ILE A 397 10.15 -1.65 -5.82
CA ILE A 397 11.12 -1.87 -6.90
C ILE A 397 11.49 -3.35 -7.02
N ARG A 398 11.61 -4.07 -5.89
CA ARG A 398 11.87 -5.51 -5.83
C ARG A 398 10.66 -6.23 -5.22
N ALA A 399 10.32 -7.42 -5.73
CA ALA A 399 9.21 -8.22 -5.20
C ALA A 399 9.48 -8.67 -3.76
N GLY A 400 8.44 -8.79 -2.92
CA GLY A 400 8.55 -9.27 -1.54
C GLY A 400 9.23 -8.36 -0.51
N ILE A 401 10.09 -7.42 -0.94
CA ILE A 401 10.97 -6.63 -0.05
C ILE A 401 10.82 -5.10 -0.21
N GLY A 402 11.22 -4.33 0.81
CA GLY A 402 11.13 -2.87 0.82
C GLY A 402 9.84 -2.28 1.40
N ARG A 403 9.96 -1.12 2.03
CA ARG A 403 8.87 -0.33 2.61
C ARG A 403 9.09 1.15 2.37
N TRP A 404 8.14 1.78 1.69
CA TRP A 404 8.03 3.22 1.58
C TRP A 404 7.65 3.87 2.91
N ASN A 405 8.32 4.98 3.22
CA ASN A 405 7.96 5.89 4.31
C ASN A 405 7.97 7.32 3.79
N MET A 406 7.05 8.15 4.27
CA MET A 406 6.87 9.54 3.85
C MET A 406 7.25 10.51 4.99
N THR A 407 7.97 11.59 4.68
CA THR A 407 8.05 12.76 5.58
C THR A 407 6.80 13.63 5.40
N PRO A 408 6.10 14.07 6.47
CA PRO A 408 4.96 14.97 6.34
C PRO A 408 5.31 16.24 5.53
N PRO A 409 4.42 16.73 4.65
CA PRO A 409 4.71 17.87 3.78
C PRO A 409 5.19 19.11 4.53
N GLY A 410 6.35 19.61 4.15
CA GLY A 410 7.02 20.71 4.83
C GLY A 410 7.54 21.78 3.87
N GLN A 411 8.32 22.72 4.40
CA GLN A 411 8.99 23.75 3.61
C GLN A 411 9.90 23.11 2.55
N LEU A 412 9.76 23.52 1.29
CA LEU A 412 10.66 23.16 0.19
C LEU A 412 12.11 23.53 0.51
N LYS A 413 12.99 22.51 0.48
CA LYS A 413 14.43 22.60 0.76
C LYS A 413 15.30 22.08 -0.38
N SER A 414 14.75 21.25 -1.27
CA SER A 414 15.50 20.65 -2.38
C SER A 414 16.17 21.72 -3.23
N THR A 415 17.44 21.49 -3.56
CA THR A 415 18.22 22.32 -4.47
C THR A 415 17.92 22.03 -5.93
N GLY A 416 17.18 20.95 -6.21
CA GLY A 416 17.15 20.33 -7.53
C GLY A 416 18.45 19.58 -7.84
N MET A 417 18.47 18.93 -9.01
CA MET A 417 19.63 18.23 -9.58
C MET A 417 20.58 19.13 -10.39
N GLY A 418 20.19 20.39 -10.67
CA GLY A 418 20.95 21.38 -11.42
C GLY A 418 20.47 21.57 -12.87
N CYS A 419 19.76 20.60 -13.45
CA CYS A 419 19.19 20.72 -14.78
C CYS A 419 18.03 21.72 -14.89
N GLU A 420 17.36 22.04 -13.79
CA GLU A 420 16.14 22.86 -13.74
C GLU A 420 16.36 24.31 -14.22
N SER A 421 17.62 24.77 -14.28
CA SER A 421 17.98 26.15 -14.68
C SER A 421 17.29 27.25 -13.86
N MET A 422 16.85 26.93 -12.65
CA MET A 422 16.17 27.83 -11.72
C MET A 422 16.35 27.38 -10.27
N THR A 423 16.36 28.33 -9.34
CA THR A 423 16.40 28.04 -7.90
C THR A 423 14.98 27.78 -7.41
N LEU A 424 14.56 26.51 -7.35
CA LEU A 424 13.16 26.08 -7.09
C LEU A 424 12.51 26.77 -5.88
N VAL A 425 13.24 26.87 -4.76
CA VAL A 425 12.81 27.54 -3.52
C VAL A 425 12.48 29.04 -3.69
N SER A 426 13.07 29.72 -4.67
CA SER A 426 12.91 31.18 -4.89
C SER A 426 12.43 31.60 -6.28
N GLU A 427 12.17 30.66 -7.19
CA GLU A 427 11.67 30.94 -8.55
C GLU A 427 10.34 31.73 -8.48
N PRO A 428 10.19 32.87 -9.19
CA PRO A 428 8.96 33.66 -9.17
C PRO A 428 7.75 32.94 -9.78
N GLY A 429 6.56 33.19 -9.22
CA GLY A 429 5.29 32.65 -9.72
C GLY A 429 4.48 31.91 -8.65
N PRO A 430 5.01 30.81 -8.05
CA PRO A 430 4.32 30.08 -7.00
C PRO A 430 4.06 30.96 -5.76
N LYS A 431 2.89 30.77 -5.16
CA LYS A 431 2.46 31.38 -3.90
C LYS A 431 2.89 30.53 -2.72
N GLU A 432 2.51 29.25 -2.72
CA GLU A 432 3.07 28.26 -1.81
C GLU A 432 4.13 27.39 -2.52
N ARG A 433 5.04 26.84 -1.70
CA ARG A 433 6.06 25.85 -2.06
C ARG A 433 6.17 24.88 -0.90
N ALA A 434 6.02 23.59 -1.17
CA ALA A 434 6.17 22.54 -0.18
C ALA A 434 6.94 21.35 -0.77
N GLN A 435 7.40 20.46 0.10
CA GLN A 435 8.10 19.23 -0.26
C GLN A 435 7.71 18.10 0.68
N ALA A 436 7.57 16.89 0.13
CA ALA A 436 7.55 15.64 0.85
C ALA A 436 8.63 14.71 0.27
N THR A 437 9.38 14.03 1.13
CA THR A 437 10.38 13.04 0.73
C THR A 437 9.86 11.64 1.07
N TYR A 438 9.94 10.73 0.10
CA TYR A 438 9.58 9.32 0.24
C TYR A 438 10.87 8.49 0.14
N LEU A 439 11.12 7.67 1.16
CA LEU A 439 12.32 6.84 1.25
C LEU A 439 11.94 5.36 1.31
N MET A 440 12.70 4.54 0.58
CA MET A 440 12.66 3.09 0.77
C MET A 440 13.43 2.73 2.05
N THR A 441 12.91 1.75 2.78
CA THR A 441 13.53 1.13 3.95
C THR A 441 13.25 -0.37 3.89
N GLN A 442 13.87 -1.19 4.75
CA GLN A 442 13.62 -2.65 4.76
C GLN A 442 13.88 -3.31 3.40
N ASP A 443 14.81 -2.74 2.64
CA ASP A 443 15.40 -3.24 1.40
C ASP A 443 16.92 -3.03 1.56
N ASP A 444 17.71 -4.07 1.27
CA ASP A 444 19.17 -4.13 1.47
C ASP A 444 19.99 -3.87 0.19
N GLU A 445 19.35 -3.79 -0.98
CA GLU A 445 19.96 -3.38 -2.25
C GLU A 445 19.58 -1.95 -2.64
N ALA A 446 18.54 -1.38 -2.03
CA ALA A 446 18.15 0.02 -2.16
C ALA A 446 19.32 0.96 -1.82
N PRO A 447 19.81 1.78 -2.78
CA PRO A 447 20.88 2.72 -2.51
C PRO A 447 20.54 3.74 -1.41
N ASP A 448 21.53 4.17 -0.61
CA ASP A 448 21.37 5.25 0.42
C ASP A 448 20.76 6.55 -0.15
N THR A 449 20.89 6.77 -1.46
CA THR A 449 20.36 7.92 -2.19
C THR A 449 19.01 7.68 -2.86
N PHE A 450 18.45 6.46 -2.82
CA PHE A 450 17.19 6.14 -3.49
C PHE A 450 15.99 6.71 -2.73
N GLY A 451 15.13 7.40 -3.48
CA GLY A 451 13.91 8.00 -2.96
C GLY A 451 13.33 9.02 -3.90
N ILE A 452 12.19 9.58 -3.50
CA ILE A 452 11.42 10.58 -4.25
C ILE A 452 11.39 11.87 -3.43
N ASP A 453 11.88 12.97 -3.98
CA ASP A 453 11.57 14.32 -3.52
C ASP A 453 10.39 14.85 -4.36
N GLU A 454 9.17 14.78 -3.82
CA GLU A 454 8.01 15.44 -4.43
C GLU A 454 7.96 16.90 -3.98
N MET A 455 7.88 17.82 -4.94
CA MET A 455 7.87 19.26 -4.71
C MET A 455 6.61 19.87 -5.31
N ARG A 456 5.79 20.52 -4.47
CA ARG A 456 4.48 21.06 -4.86
C ARG A 456 4.50 22.59 -4.88
N PHE A 457 3.99 23.16 -5.98
CA PHE A 457 4.01 24.59 -6.27
C PHE A 457 2.60 25.08 -6.61
N THR A 458 1.97 25.84 -5.70
CA THR A 458 0.62 26.38 -5.91
C THR A 458 0.69 27.76 -6.56
N PHE A 459 0.04 27.95 -7.72
CA PHE A 459 -0.02 29.25 -8.41
C PHE A 459 -1.39 29.91 -8.23
N SER A 460 -1.48 31.20 -8.58
CA SER A 460 -2.76 31.91 -8.59
C SER A 460 -3.65 31.59 -9.80
N LYS A 461 -3.14 30.97 -10.88
CA LYS A 461 -3.88 30.69 -12.14
C LYS A 461 -3.28 29.50 -12.92
N LYS A 462 -4.13 28.69 -13.60
CA LYS A 462 -3.70 27.62 -14.54
C LYS A 462 -2.68 28.10 -15.59
N LYS A 463 -2.81 29.35 -16.08
CA LYS A 463 -1.87 29.94 -17.05
C LYS A 463 -0.46 30.23 -16.47
N THR A 464 -0.32 30.53 -15.19
CA THR A 464 1.01 30.73 -14.57
C THR A 464 1.68 29.42 -14.17
N ALA A 465 0.89 28.42 -13.73
CA ALA A 465 1.36 27.05 -13.55
C ALA A 465 1.95 26.46 -14.85
N GLY A 466 1.20 26.51 -15.95
CA GLY A 466 1.67 26.02 -17.26
C GLY A 466 2.87 26.79 -17.84
N ALA A 467 3.03 28.07 -17.48
CA ALA A 467 4.23 28.83 -17.83
C ALA A 467 5.47 28.33 -17.07
N PHE A 468 5.32 27.96 -15.79
CA PHE A 468 6.39 27.35 -15.00
C PHE A 468 6.72 25.93 -15.47
N VAL A 469 5.72 25.07 -15.74
CA VAL A 469 5.93 23.73 -16.31
C VAL A 469 6.65 23.79 -17.65
N LYS A 470 6.26 24.73 -18.52
CA LYS A 470 6.97 24.96 -19.78
C LYS A 470 8.40 25.48 -19.57
N LYS A 471 8.68 26.28 -18.53
CA LYS A 471 10.05 26.70 -18.18
C LYS A 471 10.87 25.49 -17.71
N LEU A 472 10.36 24.73 -16.73
CA LEU A 472 11.03 23.61 -16.09
C LEU A 472 11.29 22.46 -17.07
N GLY A 473 10.25 21.94 -17.72
CA GLY A 473 10.39 20.84 -18.68
C GLY A 473 11.23 21.20 -19.92
N ASN A 474 11.35 22.48 -20.28
CA ASN A 474 12.27 22.90 -21.34
C ASN A 474 13.71 23.03 -20.84
N ALA A 475 13.92 23.46 -19.59
CA ALA A 475 15.23 23.46 -18.96
C ALA A 475 15.77 22.03 -18.81
N LEU A 476 14.95 21.11 -18.29
CA LEU A 476 15.28 19.68 -18.18
C LEU A 476 15.65 19.10 -19.56
N LYS A 477 14.77 19.24 -20.57
CA LYS A 477 15.02 18.76 -21.96
C LYS A 477 16.33 19.28 -22.57
N SER A 478 16.73 20.50 -22.23
CA SER A 478 17.95 21.17 -22.71
C SER A 478 19.13 21.10 -21.73
N CYS A 479 19.10 20.21 -20.73
CA CYS A 479 20.20 20.12 -19.76
C CYS A 479 21.50 19.65 -20.42
N LYS A 480 21.43 18.66 -21.32
CA LYS A 480 22.55 18.18 -22.14
C LYS A 480 23.24 19.26 -22.98
N ASP A 481 22.52 20.33 -23.35
CA ASP A 481 23.04 21.45 -24.12
C ASP A 481 23.80 22.47 -23.24
N ARG A 482 23.71 22.34 -21.92
CA ARG A 482 24.22 23.28 -20.91
C ARG A 482 25.17 22.66 -19.89
N SER A 483 25.08 21.34 -19.68
CA SER A 483 25.89 20.56 -18.75
C SER A 483 26.60 19.43 -19.51
N PRO A 484 27.91 19.56 -19.78
CA PRO A 484 28.71 18.45 -20.30
C PRO A 484 28.57 17.23 -19.40
N GLY A 485 28.39 16.04 -19.99
CA GLY A 485 28.16 14.80 -19.24
C GLY A 485 26.72 14.57 -18.76
N ALA A 486 25.77 15.45 -19.10
CA ALA A 486 24.33 15.17 -18.90
C ALA A 486 23.73 14.49 -20.14
N ASN A 487 23.09 13.33 -19.96
CA ASN A 487 22.23 12.71 -20.96
C ASN A 487 20.76 12.88 -20.55
N VAL A 488 19.88 13.16 -21.52
CA VAL A 488 18.46 13.47 -21.27
C VAL A 488 17.58 12.76 -22.29
N GLN A 489 16.76 11.84 -21.78
CA GLN A 489 15.64 11.21 -22.46
C GLN A 489 14.34 11.82 -21.90
N GLU A 490 13.46 12.26 -22.78
CA GLU A 490 12.06 12.57 -22.44
C GLU A 490 11.21 11.39 -22.91
N GLN A 491 10.29 10.95 -22.07
CA GLN A 491 9.36 9.86 -22.37
C GLN A 491 8.06 10.43 -22.98
N GLU A 492 7.04 9.59 -23.16
CA GLU A 492 5.72 10.04 -23.60
C GLU A 492 5.05 10.92 -22.52
N GLU A 493 4.20 11.85 -22.96
CA GLU A 493 3.49 12.77 -22.06
C GLU A 493 2.21 12.09 -21.55
N VAL A 494 2.14 11.83 -20.25
CA VAL A 494 1.00 11.16 -19.63
C VAL A 494 -0.13 12.17 -19.42
N GLU A 495 -1.26 11.95 -20.07
CA GLU A 495 -2.49 12.68 -19.83
C GLU A 495 -3.37 11.94 -18.81
N THR A 496 -4.03 12.67 -17.91
CA THR A 496 -4.85 12.08 -16.85
C THR A 496 -6.09 12.95 -16.62
N GLU A 497 -7.28 12.38 -16.64
CA GLU A 497 -8.48 13.08 -16.19
C GLU A 497 -8.53 13.07 -14.65
N THR A 498 -8.97 14.18 -14.06
CA THR A 498 -9.11 14.35 -12.61
C THR A 498 -10.37 15.18 -12.31
N ALA A 499 -10.83 15.20 -11.06
CA ALA A 499 -11.99 15.98 -10.64
C ALA A 499 -11.83 17.50 -10.89
N ASP A 500 -10.59 18.00 -10.91
CA ASP A 500 -10.25 19.41 -11.22
C ASP A 500 -9.97 19.62 -12.75
N GLY A 501 -10.39 18.64 -13.55
CA GLY A 501 -10.24 18.54 -15.01
C GLY A 501 -8.89 17.97 -15.46
N LYS A 502 -8.74 17.85 -16.79
CA LYS A 502 -7.55 17.26 -17.41
C LYS A 502 -6.21 17.83 -16.91
N ALA A 503 -5.36 16.90 -16.51
CA ALA A 503 -3.97 17.05 -16.10
C ALA A 503 -3.00 16.51 -17.16
N THR A 504 -1.74 16.93 -17.05
CA THR A 504 -0.68 16.61 -18.01
C THR A 504 0.65 16.44 -17.27
N SER A 505 1.33 15.32 -17.49
CA SER A 505 2.58 14.94 -16.81
C SER A 505 3.69 14.67 -17.82
N ARG A 506 4.80 15.44 -17.75
CA ARG A 506 6.01 15.22 -18.57
C ARG A 506 7.03 14.40 -17.80
N LEU A 507 7.47 13.31 -18.41
CA LEU A 507 8.39 12.33 -17.81
C LEU A 507 9.79 12.44 -18.43
N PHE A 508 10.84 12.34 -17.61
CA PHE A 508 12.23 12.35 -18.08
C PHE A 508 13.07 11.30 -17.36
N VAL A 509 14.04 10.74 -18.07
CA VAL A 509 15.19 10.03 -17.49
C VAL A 509 16.43 10.87 -17.78
N ILE A 510 17.15 11.28 -16.72
CA ILE A 510 18.36 12.10 -16.83
C ILE A 510 19.51 11.37 -16.13
N ASN A 511 20.59 11.12 -16.85
CA ASN A 511 21.83 10.62 -16.29
C ASN A 511 22.87 11.75 -16.25
N MET A 512 23.44 12.00 -15.07
CA MET A 512 24.39 13.07 -14.80
C MET A 512 25.76 12.48 -14.44
N ALA A 513 26.77 12.64 -15.30
CA ALA A 513 28.14 12.27 -14.95
C ALA A 513 28.65 13.10 -13.76
N THR A 514 29.13 12.41 -12.72
CA THR A 514 29.77 13.01 -11.53
C THR A 514 31.28 12.82 -11.53
N SER A 515 31.79 11.89 -12.36
CA SER A 515 33.20 11.74 -12.74
C SER A 515 33.29 10.89 -14.02
N ASP A 516 34.49 10.72 -14.59
CA ASP A 516 34.73 9.89 -15.79
C ASP A 516 34.27 8.42 -15.67
N THR A 517 33.97 7.95 -14.45
CA THR A 517 33.58 6.56 -14.14
C THR A 517 32.31 6.46 -13.28
N LYS A 518 31.62 7.57 -13.00
CA LYS A 518 30.41 7.59 -12.17
C LYS A 518 29.39 8.57 -12.70
N SER A 519 28.12 8.19 -12.61
CA SER A 519 26.98 9.06 -12.84
C SER A 519 25.91 8.85 -11.76
N VAL A 520 24.91 9.72 -11.75
CA VAL A 520 23.67 9.54 -10.99
C VAL A 520 22.53 9.58 -12.00
N THR A 521 21.69 8.54 -12.00
CA THR A 521 20.48 8.47 -12.81
C THR A 521 19.30 9.02 -12.00
N TYR A 522 18.41 9.75 -12.67
CA TYR A 522 17.20 10.29 -12.08
C TYR A 522 16.00 10.03 -12.99
N GLN A 523 14.87 9.69 -12.39
CA GLN A 523 13.56 9.68 -13.05
C GLN A 523 12.77 10.90 -12.56
N LEU A 524 12.18 11.66 -13.47
CA LEU A 524 11.53 12.92 -13.18
C LEU A 524 10.09 12.92 -13.70
N ILE A 525 9.15 13.38 -12.86
CA ILE A 525 7.76 13.64 -13.25
C ILE A 525 7.48 15.13 -13.02
N VAL A 526 6.98 15.83 -14.03
CA VAL A 526 6.49 17.22 -13.91
C VAL A 526 5.02 17.27 -14.31
N SER A 527 4.11 17.26 -13.33
CA SER A 527 2.66 17.26 -13.55
C SER A 527 2.05 18.65 -13.39
N GLN A 528 1.11 19.01 -14.27
CA GLN A 528 0.23 20.14 -14.07
C GLN A 528 -1.21 19.68 -13.83
N VAL A 529 -1.80 20.13 -12.71
CA VAL A 529 -3.23 20.02 -12.44
C VAL A 529 -3.77 21.41 -12.13
N ASN A 530 -4.68 21.93 -12.94
CA ASN A 530 -5.23 23.28 -12.78
C ASN A 530 -4.15 24.36 -12.44
N LYS A 531 -4.20 24.91 -11.23
CA LYS A 531 -3.30 25.95 -10.67
C LYS A 531 -2.03 25.37 -10.00
N THR A 532 -1.96 24.06 -9.85
CA THR A 532 -0.94 23.30 -9.12
C THR A 532 0.08 22.74 -10.10
N VAL A 533 1.34 22.69 -9.65
CA VAL A 533 2.41 21.91 -10.31
C VAL A 533 3.06 21.02 -9.26
N THR A 534 3.25 19.75 -9.58
CA THR A 534 4.18 18.88 -8.84
C THR A 534 5.43 18.64 -9.69
N TYR A 535 6.55 18.45 -8.99
CA TYR A 535 7.80 17.99 -9.56
C TYR A 535 8.36 16.90 -8.66
N SER A 536 8.27 15.65 -9.10
CA SER A 536 8.84 14.50 -8.40
C SER A 536 10.23 14.24 -8.96
N LEU A 537 11.24 14.43 -8.12
CA LEU A 537 12.65 14.14 -8.40
C LEU A 537 12.99 12.80 -7.75
N ILE A 538 13.07 11.75 -8.56
CA ILE A 538 13.39 10.40 -8.11
C ILE A 538 14.87 10.15 -8.39
N THR A 539 15.65 9.84 -7.36
CA THR A 539 17.06 9.46 -7.52
C THR A 539 17.17 7.95 -7.57
N VAL A 540 17.85 7.39 -8.58
CA VAL A 540 17.83 5.95 -8.88
C VAL A 540 19.21 5.39 -9.23
N ALA A 541 19.36 4.06 -9.11
CA ALA A 541 20.47 3.32 -9.70
C ALA A 541 19.96 2.54 -10.93
N ASP A 542 20.87 2.04 -11.77
CA ASP A 542 20.49 1.48 -13.06
C ASP A 542 19.62 0.21 -12.94
N ASP A 543 19.92 -0.65 -11.97
CA ASP A 543 19.13 -1.85 -11.60
C ASP A 543 18.10 -1.59 -10.48
N TYR A 544 18.05 -0.38 -9.90
CA TYR A 544 17.16 -0.03 -8.79
C TYR A 544 16.40 1.28 -9.10
N ARG A 545 15.34 1.15 -9.90
CA ARG A 545 14.52 2.24 -10.47
C ARG A 545 13.12 1.74 -10.82
N PHE A 546 12.17 2.64 -11.09
CA PHE A 546 10.87 2.26 -11.64
C PHE A 546 11.00 1.82 -13.10
N ALA A 547 10.19 0.87 -13.54
CA ALA A 547 9.96 0.62 -14.96
C ALA A 547 9.25 1.82 -15.62
N ASP A 548 9.34 1.97 -16.94
CA ASP A 548 8.74 3.11 -17.65
C ASP A 548 7.20 3.13 -17.51
N GLU A 549 6.57 1.95 -17.48
CA GLU A 549 5.13 1.78 -17.21
C GLU A 549 4.78 2.20 -15.77
N GLN A 550 5.51 1.71 -14.77
CA GLN A 550 5.35 2.11 -13.36
C GLN A 550 5.56 3.62 -13.16
N LEU A 551 6.46 4.24 -13.92
CA LEU A 551 6.71 5.68 -13.86
C LEU A 551 5.55 6.48 -14.48
N ALA A 552 4.90 5.95 -15.53
CA ALA A 552 3.69 6.52 -16.12
C ALA A 552 2.48 6.41 -15.17
N ASP A 553 2.28 5.24 -14.54
CA ASP A 553 1.23 5.04 -13.53
C ASP A 553 1.44 5.96 -12.32
N LEU A 554 2.68 6.07 -11.83
CA LEU A 554 3.04 7.01 -10.77
C LEU A 554 2.78 8.46 -11.19
N ALA A 555 3.01 8.83 -12.45
CA ALA A 555 2.73 10.16 -12.96
C ALA A 555 1.23 10.48 -13.09
N ALA A 556 0.40 9.47 -13.39
CA ALA A 556 -1.05 9.59 -13.34
C ALA A 556 -1.58 9.69 -11.90
N ARG A 557 -1.08 8.84 -10.98
CA ARG A 557 -1.42 8.89 -9.55
C ARG A 557 -1.00 10.21 -8.91
N THR A 558 0.18 10.73 -9.24
CA THR A 558 0.67 12.06 -8.81
C THR A 558 -0.32 13.15 -9.26
N ALA A 559 -0.82 13.09 -10.49
CA ALA A 559 -1.80 14.06 -10.99
C ALA A 559 -3.16 13.95 -10.26
N ILE A 560 -3.67 12.74 -10.04
CA ILE A 560 -4.91 12.50 -9.27
C ILE A 560 -4.76 13.07 -7.86
N ARG A 561 -3.68 12.73 -7.14
CA ARG A 561 -3.43 13.27 -5.79
C ARG A 561 -3.27 14.79 -5.79
N ALA A 562 -2.54 15.37 -6.75
CA ALA A 562 -2.34 16.82 -6.84
C ALA A 562 -3.62 17.62 -7.17
N ALA A 563 -4.68 16.96 -7.65
CA ALA A 563 -6.02 17.53 -7.81
C ALA A 563 -6.80 17.66 -6.48
N GLN A 564 -6.44 16.85 -5.48
CA GLN A 564 -7.24 16.60 -4.27
C GLN A 564 -6.96 17.56 -3.10
N GLY A 565 -6.21 18.66 -3.30
CA GLY A 565 -5.93 19.66 -2.25
C GLY A 565 -5.10 20.87 -2.67
#